data_AF-A0A2V9TRD3-F1
#
_entry.id   AF-A0A2V9TRD3-F1
#
_cell.length_a   1.000
_cell.length_b   1.000
_cell.length_c   1.000
_cell.angle_alpha   90.00
_cell.angle_beta   90.00
_cell.angle_gamma   90.00
#
_symmetry.space_group_name_H-M   'P 1'
#
loop_
_entity.id
_entity.type
_entity.pdbx_description
1 polymer ?
#
loop_
_entity_poly.entity_id
_entity_poly.type
_entity_poly.pdbx_seq_one_letter_code
_entity_poly.pdbx_strand_id
1 'polypeptide(L)'
;MTVTGSSVITDGFHHRMELGSNGQIFIGAKNCTNINTSASGSNAGEVRGCLSIFNTNNSTVVIPPEAGDVTGLQPITNRNVVYVIQQGELRIYDTTTDKLQGQQVDILGQADDVKLVD
;
A
#
# COMPACT_ATOMS: atom_id res chain seq x y z
N MET A 1 -3.29 21.75 21.04
CA MET A 1 -3.52 20.87 19.87
C MET A 1 -4.44 19.75 20.35
N THR A 2 -5.65 19.65 19.78
CA THR A 2 -6.62 18.60 20.11
C THR A 2 -6.76 17.68 18.90
N VAL A 3 -6.76 16.36 19.11
CA VAL A 3 -6.96 15.38 18.03
C VAL A 3 -8.42 15.46 17.58
N THR A 4 -8.64 15.73 16.30
CA THR A 4 -10.00 15.86 15.71
C THR A 4 -10.44 14.61 14.95
N GLY A 5 -9.55 13.62 14.77
CA GLY A 5 -9.86 12.37 14.08
C GLY A 5 -8.73 11.34 14.20
N SER A 6 -9.08 10.09 13.89
CA SER A 6 -8.16 8.95 13.83
C SER A 6 -8.67 7.96 12.79
N SER A 7 -7.75 7.30 12.08
CA SER A 7 -8.10 6.26 11.10
C SER A 7 -7.34 4.97 11.41
N VAL A 8 -7.99 3.83 11.19
CA VAL A 8 -7.40 2.51 11.40
C VAL A 8 -6.64 2.10 10.14
N ILE A 9 -5.41 1.62 10.31
CA ILE A 9 -4.58 1.03 9.26
C ILE A 9 -4.39 -0.46 9.54
N THR A 10 -3.76 -1.18 8.61
CA THR A 10 -3.36 -2.59 8.77
C THR A 10 -2.51 -2.80 10.02
N ASP A 11 -2.45 -4.03 10.52
CA ASP A 11 -1.59 -4.40 11.65
C ASP A 11 -0.12 -4.62 11.21
N GLY A 12 0.74 -4.97 12.17
CA GLY A 12 2.15 -5.29 11.93
C GLY A 12 3.13 -4.19 12.33
N PHE A 13 4.40 -4.39 11.95
CA PHE A 13 5.50 -3.47 12.22
C PHE A 13 5.62 -2.41 11.11
N HIS A 14 5.02 -1.25 11.35
CA HIS A 14 5.10 -0.09 10.48
C HIS A 14 6.48 0.54 10.57
N HIS A 15 7.22 0.52 9.47
CA HIS A 15 8.61 0.98 9.44
C HIS A 15 8.89 1.94 8.29
N ARG A 16 7.92 2.15 7.39
CA ARG A 16 8.01 3.10 6.28
C ARG A 16 6.64 3.74 6.05
N MET A 17 6.67 5.06 5.84
CA MET A 17 5.53 5.83 5.39
C MET A 17 6.03 6.87 4.40
N GLU A 18 5.26 7.15 3.36
CA GLU A 18 5.70 8.06 2.31
C GLU A 18 4.51 8.78 1.68
N LEU A 19 4.66 10.08 1.42
CA LEU A 19 3.60 10.92 0.89
C LEU A 19 3.69 10.93 -0.64
N GLY A 20 2.74 10.27 -1.28
CA GLY A 20 2.51 10.35 -2.71
C GLY A 20 1.74 11.62 -3.11
N SER A 21 1.48 11.73 -4.40
CA SER A 21 0.57 12.71 -4.98
C SER A 21 -0.87 12.55 -4.49
N ASN A 22 -1.71 13.55 -4.74
CA ASN A 22 -3.15 13.56 -4.42
C ASN A 22 -3.50 13.41 -2.92
N GLY A 23 -2.53 13.63 -2.02
CA GLY A 23 -2.73 13.46 -0.57
C GLY A 23 -2.72 12.01 -0.12
N GLN A 24 -2.17 11.09 -0.92
CA GLN A 24 -2.09 9.68 -0.56
C GLN A 24 -0.82 9.40 0.24
N ILE A 25 -0.97 9.03 1.50
CA ILE A 25 0.11 8.49 2.32
C ILE A 25 0.09 6.98 2.19
N PHE A 26 1.17 6.40 1.68
CA PHE A 26 1.39 4.97 1.65
C PHE A 26 2.11 4.57 2.92
N ILE A 27 1.57 3.59 3.64
CA ILE A 27 2.07 3.15 4.93
C ILE A 27 2.32 1.64 4.84
N GLY A 28 3.60 1.27 4.92
CA GLY A 28 4.06 -0.10 4.78
C GLY A 28 4.40 -0.74 6.12
N ALA A 29 3.95 -1.96 6.32
CA ALA A 29 4.26 -2.79 7.47
C ALA A 29 5.00 -4.08 7.07
N LYS A 30 5.61 -4.72 8.07
CA LYS A 30 6.13 -6.10 8.04
C LYS A 30 5.46 -6.94 9.11
N ASN A 31 5.44 -8.25 8.93
CA ASN A 31 4.84 -9.20 9.89
C ASN A 31 3.38 -8.83 10.25
N CYS A 32 2.62 -8.31 9.28
CA CYS A 32 1.19 -8.10 9.44
C CYS A 32 0.42 -9.42 9.31
N THR A 33 -0.86 -9.43 9.69
CA THR A 33 -1.73 -10.57 9.43
C THR A 33 -2.12 -10.59 7.95
N ASN A 34 -1.66 -11.60 7.22
CA ASN A 34 -2.07 -11.86 5.85
C ASN A 34 -3.39 -12.63 5.84
N ILE A 35 -4.44 -12.01 5.33
CA ILE A 35 -5.77 -12.62 5.21
C ILE A 35 -6.04 -12.85 3.74
N ASN A 36 -6.45 -14.06 3.39
CA ASN A 36 -6.97 -14.40 2.07
C ASN A 36 -8.08 -15.43 2.25
N THR A 37 -9.22 -14.94 2.72
CA THR A 37 -10.42 -15.76 2.93
C THR A 37 -11.38 -15.51 1.78
N SER A 38 -11.73 -16.57 1.06
CA SER A 38 -12.73 -16.49 0.00
C SER A 38 -14.12 -16.27 0.58
N ALA A 39 -14.95 -15.53 -0.14
CA ALA A 39 -16.36 -15.41 0.19
C ALA A 39 -17.02 -16.80 0.19
N SER A 40 -17.78 -17.11 1.24
CA SER A 40 -18.47 -18.41 1.38
C SER A 40 -19.70 -18.26 2.27
N GLY A 41 -20.86 -18.67 1.75
CA GLY A 41 -22.14 -18.51 2.43
C GLY A 41 -22.41 -17.03 2.76
N SER A 42 -22.55 -16.71 4.04
CA SER A 42 -22.74 -15.34 4.54
C SER A 42 -21.44 -14.59 4.82
N ASN A 43 -20.27 -15.21 4.62
CA ASN A 43 -18.97 -14.55 4.75
C ASN A 43 -18.62 -13.84 3.44
N ALA A 44 -18.38 -12.53 3.50
CA ALA A 44 -18.05 -11.71 2.33
C ALA A 44 -16.64 -11.97 1.76
N GLY A 45 -15.82 -12.75 2.47
CA GLY A 45 -14.39 -12.87 2.22
C GLY A 45 -13.63 -11.63 2.66
N GLU A 46 -12.33 -11.79 2.83
CA GLU A 46 -11.40 -10.70 3.13
C GLU A 46 -10.05 -11.03 2.51
N VAL A 47 -9.48 -10.07 1.78
CA VAL A 47 -8.08 -10.13 1.34
C VAL A 47 -7.37 -8.89 1.84
N ARG A 48 -6.32 -9.10 2.64
CA ARG A 48 -5.57 -8.03 3.31
C ARG A 48 -4.10 -8.40 3.45
N GLY A 49 -3.22 -7.45 3.12
CA GLY A 49 -1.78 -7.52 3.37
C GLY A 49 -1.27 -6.38 4.25
N CYS A 50 0.01 -6.03 4.10
CA CYS A 50 0.72 -5.10 4.99
C CYS A 50 0.77 -3.65 4.48
N LEU A 51 -0.09 -3.30 3.51
CA LEU A 51 -0.15 -1.96 2.92
C LEU A 51 -1.44 -1.26 3.32
N SER A 52 -1.31 -0.02 3.78
CA SER A 52 -2.43 0.91 3.95
C SER A 52 -2.19 2.18 3.13
N ILE A 53 -3.24 2.69 2.48
CA ILE A 53 -3.21 3.94 1.73
C ILE A 53 -4.19 4.91 2.40
N PHE A 54 -3.67 5.93 3.08
CA PHE A 54 -4.46 6.94 3.78
C PHE A 54 -4.57 8.21 2.93
N ASN A 55 -5.78 8.70 2.73
CA ASN A 55 -6.04 9.95 2.04
C ASN A 55 -6.17 11.11 3.03
N THR A 56 -5.25 12.08 2.96
CA THR A 56 -5.19 13.21 3.89
C THR A 56 -6.32 14.22 3.71
N ASN A 57 -7.01 14.23 2.57
CA ASN A 57 -8.06 15.20 2.25
C ASN A 57 -9.42 14.82 2.86
N ASN A 58 -9.70 13.53 2.99
CA ASN A 58 -10.98 13.01 3.46
C ASN A 58 -10.86 11.99 4.62
N SER A 59 -9.64 11.71 5.09
CA SER A 59 -9.33 10.78 6.18
C SER A 59 -9.74 9.32 5.95
N THR A 60 -9.95 8.91 4.69
CA THR A 60 -10.27 7.51 4.35
C THR A 60 -9.02 6.65 4.23
N VAL A 61 -9.09 5.39 4.65
CA VAL A 61 -8.04 4.39 4.46
C VAL A 61 -8.51 3.34 3.47
N VAL A 62 -7.69 3.06 2.45
CA VAL A 62 -7.83 1.94 1.54
C VAL A 62 -6.79 0.89 1.92
N ILE A 63 -7.23 -0.37 1.98
CA ILE A 63 -6.38 -1.53 2.20
C ILE A 63 -6.39 -2.33 0.89
N PRO A 64 -5.30 -2.31 0.11
CA PRO A 64 -5.22 -3.09 -1.11
C PRO A 64 -5.29 -4.60 -0.85
N PRO A 65 -5.83 -5.39 -1.79
CA PRO A 65 -5.97 -6.84 -1.63
C PRO A 65 -4.64 -7.60 -1.74
N GLU A 66 -3.55 -6.92 -2.06
CA GLU A 66 -2.25 -7.56 -2.22
C GLU A 66 -1.74 -8.00 -0.85
N ALA A 67 -1.42 -9.28 -0.71
CA ALA A 67 -0.94 -9.86 0.53
C ALA A 67 0.58 -9.65 0.70
N GLY A 68 1.00 -9.53 1.95
CA GLY A 68 2.35 -9.68 2.45
C GLY A 68 3.13 -8.39 2.66
N ASP A 69 4.39 -8.56 3.05
CA ASP A 69 5.24 -7.52 3.63
C ASP A 69 5.57 -6.43 2.62
N VAL A 70 5.48 -5.17 3.06
CA VAL A 70 5.89 -4.00 2.28
C VAL A 70 7.32 -3.65 2.65
N THR A 71 8.24 -3.78 1.69
CA THR A 71 9.68 -3.57 1.90
C THR A 71 10.24 -2.37 1.16
N GLY A 72 9.45 -1.69 0.33
CA GLY A 72 9.87 -0.46 -0.34
C GLY A 72 8.69 0.42 -0.70
N LEU A 73 8.87 1.74 -0.61
CA LEU A 73 7.88 2.75 -0.96
C LEU A 73 8.60 3.94 -1.60
N GLN A 74 8.25 4.27 -2.84
CA GLN A 74 8.82 5.41 -3.56
C GLN A 74 7.77 6.06 -4.48
N PRO A 75 7.20 7.21 -4.10
CA PRO A 75 6.51 8.10 -5.00
C PRO A 75 7.44 8.55 -6.10
N ILE A 76 6.90 8.67 -7.30
CA ILE A 76 7.66 9.14 -8.45
C ILE A 76 7.27 10.58 -8.75
N THR A 77 8.25 11.48 -8.67
CA THR A 77 8.06 12.91 -8.95
C THR A 77 7.42 13.10 -10.32
N ASN A 78 6.47 14.04 -10.41
CA ASN A 78 5.72 14.36 -11.64
C ASN A 78 4.86 13.21 -12.22
N ARG A 79 4.58 12.15 -11.44
CA ARG A 79 3.66 11.08 -11.81
C ARG A 79 2.68 10.81 -10.68
N ASN A 80 1.45 10.43 -11.03
CA ASN A 80 0.44 10.04 -10.06
C ASN A 80 0.60 8.58 -9.61
N VAL A 81 1.83 8.18 -9.24
CA VAL A 81 2.14 6.80 -8.89
C VAL A 81 3.06 6.68 -7.68
N VAL A 82 2.89 5.59 -6.94
CA VAL A 82 3.85 5.12 -5.94
C VAL A 82 4.30 3.72 -6.31
N TYR A 83 5.60 3.52 -6.35
CA TYR A 83 6.20 2.20 -6.53
C TYR A 83 6.33 1.57 -5.15
N VAL A 84 5.75 0.40 -5.00
CA VAL A 84 5.69 -0.37 -3.75
C VAL A 84 6.40 -1.68 -3.99
N ILE A 85 7.35 -2.05 -3.14
CA ILE A 85 7.85 -3.42 -3.11
C ILE A 85 7.03 -4.18 -2.08
N GLN A 86 6.33 -5.21 -2.52
CA GLN A 86 5.48 -6.03 -1.65
C GLN A 86 5.66 -7.52 -1.96
N GLN A 87 5.97 -8.33 -0.94
CA GLN A 87 6.35 -9.75 -1.09
C GLN A 87 7.49 -10.00 -2.10
N GLY A 88 8.40 -9.04 -2.24
CA GLY A 88 9.48 -9.15 -3.22
C GLY A 88 9.12 -8.70 -4.64
N GLU A 89 7.87 -8.31 -4.89
CA GLU A 89 7.36 -7.91 -6.20
C GLU A 89 7.23 -6.38 -6.30
N LEU A 90 7.52 -5.83 -7.48
CA LEU A 90 7.24 -4.42 -7.76
C LEU A 90 5.75 -4.23 -8.08
N ARG A 91 5.10 -3.36 -7.32
CA ARG A 91 3.70 -2.98 -7.44
C ARG A 91 3.57 -1.49 -7.67
N ILE A 92 3.08 -1.11 -8.84
CA ILE A 92 2.87 0.29 -9.22
C ILE A 92 1.42 0.66 -8.93
N TYR A 93 1.20 1.47 -7.90
CA TYR A 93 -0.11 1.99 -7.53
C TYR A 93 -0.36 3.37 -8.15
N ASP A 94 -1.57 3.60 -8.64
CA ASP A 94 -2.05 4.90 -9.09
C ASP A 94 -2.67 5.67 -7.93
N THR A 95 -2.14 6.85 -7.60
CA THR A 95 -2.60 7.67 -6.47
C THR A 95 -3.92 8.40 -6.73
N THR A 96 -4.52 8.24 -7.91
CA THR A 96 -5.84 8.78 -8.25
C THR A 96 -6.94 7.77 -7.95
N THR A 97 -6.61 6.47 -7.99
CA THR A 97 -7.59 5.38 -7.86
C THR A 97 -7.29 4.42 -6.71
N ASP A 98 -6.11 4.52 -6.09
CA ASP A 98 -5.62 3.64 -5.02
C ASP A 98 -5.54 2.17 -5.41
N LYS A 99 -5.30 1.93 -6.69
CA LYS A 99 -5.24 0.60 -7.31
C LYS A 99 -3.96 0.44 -8.10
N LEU A 100 -3.60 -0.82 -8.37
CA LEU A 100 -2.52 -1.13 -9.31
C LEU A 100 -2.82 -0.55 -10.68
N GLN A 101 -1.80 -0.01 -11.34
CA GLN A 101 -1.87 0.35 -12.75
C GLN A 101 -2.09 -0.90 -13.61
N GLY A 102 -2.80 -0.74 -14.73
CA GLY A 102 -3.05 -1.84 -15.66
C GLY A 102 -1.78 -2.41 -16.29
N GLN A 103 -0.72 -1.62 -16.39
CA GLN A 103 0.61 -2.07 -16.81
C GLN A 103 1.56 -2.09 -15.62
N GLN A 104 2.05 -3.28 -15.29
CA GLN A 104 3.07 -3.52 -14.27
C GLN A 104 4.41 -3.84 -14.95
N VAL A 105 5.48 -3.70 -14.19
CA VAL A 105 6.82 -4.17 -14.57
C VAL A 105 7.14 -5.34 -13.66
N ASP A 106 7.53 -6.46 -14.27
CA ASP A 106 7.95 -7.67 -13.56
C ASP A 106 9.47 -7.63 -13.34
N ILE A 107 9.89 -7.90 -12.10
CA ILE A 107 11.31 -8.03 -11.73
C ILE A 107 11.58 -9.51 -11.49
N LEU A 108 12.35 -10.13 -12.40
CA LEU A 108 12.79 -11.50 -12.20
C LEU A 108 13.71 -11.58 -10.96
N GLY A 109 13.24 -12.25 -9.92
CA GLY A 109 13.96 -12.42 -8.65
C GLY A 109 13.14 -11.88 -7.48
N GLN A 110 13.84 -11.27 -6.52
CA GLN A 110 13.22 -10.63 -5.35
C GLN A 110 13.71 -9.20 -5.26
N ALA A 111 12.79 -8.24 -5.36
CA ALA A 111 13.07 -6.84 -5.05
C ALA A 111 12.99 -6.63 -3.54
N ASP A 112 13.92 -5.85 -2.98
CA ASP A 112 13.93 -5.54 -1.55
C ASP A 112 13.50 -4.10 -1.25
N ASP A 113 13.87 -3.15 -2.10
CA ASP A 113 13.53 -1.73 -1.94
C ASP A 113 13.43 -1.05 -3.31
N VAL A 114 12.89 0.16 -3.35
CA VAL A 114 12.80 1.00 -4.53
C VAL A 114 13.21 2.43 -4.18
N LYS A 115 14.07 3.02 -5.01
CA LYS A 115 14.54 4.39 -4.83
C LYS A 115 14.58 5.12 -6.15
N LEU A 116 14.05 6.35 -6.14
CA LEU A 116 14.20 7.26 -7.26
C LEU A 116 15.62 7.83 -7.24
N VAL A 117 16.31 7.74 -8.38
CA VAL A 117 17.59 8.39 -8.65
C VAL A 117 17.35 9.44 -9.72
N ASP A 118 17.70 10.68 -9.41
CA ASP A 118 17.58 11.86 -10.28
C ASP A 118 18.92 12.62 -10.29
#